data_AF-A0A4P2QX87-F1
#
_entry.id   AF-A0A4P2QX87-F1
#
_cell.length_a   1.000
_cell.length_b   1.000
_cell.length_c   1.000
_cell.angle_alpha   90.00
_cell.angle_beta   90.00
_cell.angle_gamma   90.00
#
_symmetry.space_group_name_H-M   'P 1'
#
loop_
_entity.id
_entity.type
_entity.pdbx_description
1 polymer ?
#
loop_
_entity_poly.entity_id
_entity_poly.type
_entity_poly.pdbx_seq_one_letter_code
_entity_poly.pdbx_strand_id
1 'polypeptide(L)'
;MMKQVVAGALAVIAGCAAPTPAPDARPAESARPSSAAAAPPASATAAASALASSGAAPAPQPEDAGAPAPPLDGGARAADEAAATDGAPPPGAPPAASADTTAIATNKILPPLESEELTARARALFDAIVKNEPALADPFWFPKEPFIPLKDVKDPGKYWDNLHAAYANDVKAMHRKRKSWEGARFVGFEVGSRPKWVPPGDEVNKIGYYRSFHGKLKYELDGKPASVDVHTIISWQGRWYITHLGDFKKR
;
A
#
# COMPACT_ATOMS: atom_id res chain seq x y z
N MET A 1 -72.72 20.16 2.47
CA MET A 1 -73.16 20.01 1.07
C MET A 1 -72.03 19.35 0.28
N MET A 2 -72.39 18.37 -0.55
CA MET A 2 -71.57 17.33 -1.15
C MET A 2 -70.74 17.76 -2.37
N LYS A 3 -69.81 16.86 -2.75
CA LYS A 3 -69.20 16.56 -4.08
C LYS A 3 -67.72 16.99 -4.18
N GLN A 4 -66.77 16.20 -4.69
CA GLN A 4 -66.85 14.92 -5.41
C GLN A 4 -65.49 14.18 -5.36
N VAL A 5 -65.58 12.86 -5.47
CA VAL A 5 -64.50 11.87 -5.64
C VAL A 5 -64.13 11.74 -7.12
N VAL A 6 -62.84 11.60 -7.46
CA VAL A 6 -62.39 10.79 -8.60
C VAL A 6 -61.12 10.02 -8.22
N ALA A 7 -61.22 8.70 -8.40
CA ALA A 7 -60.18 7.71 -8.26
C ALA A 7 -59.63 7.31 -9.65
N GLY A 8 -58.43 6.73 -9.67
CA GLY A 8 -57.91 5.91 -10.77
C GLY A 8 -56.38 5.96 -10.85
N ALA A 9 -55.64 4.90 -11.13
CA ALA A 9 -55.89 3.46 -11.12
C ALA A 9 -54.50 2.79 -11.12
N LEU A 10 -54.31 1.76 -10.29
CA LEU A 10 -53.18 0.82 -10.38
C LEU A 10 -53.40 -0.14 -11.55
N ALA A 11 -52.35 -0.42 -12.33
CA ALA A 11 -52.29 -1.57 -13.22
C ALA A 11 -51.15 -2.50 -12.80
N VAL A 12 -51.55 -3.68 -12.32
CA VAL A 12 -50.73 -4.84 -11.97
C VAL A 12 -50.60 -5.70 -13.24
N ILE A 13 -49.38 -6.10 -13.60
CA ILE A 13 -49.15 -7.08 -14.67
C ILE A 13 -48.86 -8.43 -13.98
N ALA A 14 -49.82 -9.34 -14.08
CA ALA A 14 -49.71 -10.74 -13.69
C ALA A 14 -49.26 -11.57 -14.91
N GLY A 15 -48.13 -12.27 -14.80
CA GLY A 15 -47.63 -13.21 -15.81
C GLY A 15 -48.04 -14.65 -15.47
N CYS A 16 -48.68 -15.32 -16.42
CA CYS A 16 -49.10 -16.72 -16.37
C CYS A 16 -47.92 -17.70 -16.44
N ALA A 17 -48.14 -18.88 -15.87
CA ALA A 17 -47.18 -19.99 -15.76
C ALA A 17 -47.44 -21.14 -16.76
N ALA A 18 -46.34 -21.87 -17.04
CA ALA A 18 -46.19 -23.29 -17.42
C ALA A 18 -46.53 -23.73 -18.88
N PRO A 19 -45.99 -24.87 -19.41
CA PRO A 19 -45.27 -25.97 -18.73
C PRO A 19 -43.96 -26.49 -19.37
N THR A 20 -43.29 -27.35 -18.59
CA THR A 20 -42.09 -28.17 -18.86
C THR A 20 -42.27 -29.18 -20.02
N PRO A 21 -41.17 -29.57 -20.68
CA PRO A 21 -40.90 -31.01 -20.82
C PRO A 21 -39.45 -31.41 -20.51
N ALA A 22 -39.30 -32.62 -19.96
CA ALA A 22 -38.08 -33.42 -19.89
C ALA A 22 -38.42 -34.82 -20.47
N PRO A 23 -37.51 -35.80 -20.56
CA PRO A 23 -36.04 -35.80 -20.66
C PRO A 23 -35.55 -36.58 -21.91
N ASP A 24 -34.29 -36.47 -22.34
CA ASP A 24 -33.66 -37.62 -23.02
C ASP A 24 -32.11 -37.64 -22.97
N ALA A 25 -31.63 -38.86 -22.76
CA ALA A 25 -30.35 -39.49 -23.07
C ALA A 25 -28.97 -38.77 -22.93
N ARG A 26 -28.17 -39.32 -22.00
CA ARG A 26 -26.70 -39.55 -22.05
C ARG A 26 -26.27 -40.30 -23.35
N PRO A 27 -24.99 -40.31 -23.82
CA PRO A 27 -23.80 -40.60 -23.00
C PRO A 27 -22.48 -39.88 -23.37
N ALA A 28 -21.45 -40.28 -22.64
CA ALA A 28 -20.07 -39.81 -22.53
C ALA A 28 -19.29 -39.65 -23.85
N GLU A 29 -18.29 -38.75 -23.84
CA GLU A 29 -16.98 -39.09 -24.40
C GLU A 29 -15.83 -38.31 -23.76
N SER A 30 -14.84 -39.08 -23.31
CA SER A 30 -13.45 -38.76 -23.03
C SER A 30 -12.82 -37.73 -23.98
N ALA A 31 -12.01 -36.80 -23.45
CA ALA A 31 -10.62 -36.59 -23.88
C ALA A 31 -9.93 -35.45 -23.10
N ARG A 32 -9.03 -35.82 -22.18
CA ARG A 32 -7.73 -35.15 -22.00
C ARG A 32 -6.72 -35.91 -22.89
N PRO A 33 -5.46 -35.45 -23.09
CA PRO A 33 -4.91 -34.09 -23.14
C PRO A 33 -4.14 -33.87 -24.47
N SER A 34 -3.64 -32.67 -24.75
CA SER A 34 -2.53 -32.51 -25.69
C SER A 34 -1.43 -31.65 -25.10
N SER A 35 -0.27 -32.30 -24.99
CA SER A 35 1.02 -31.79 -24.57
C SER A 35 1.84 -31.50 -25.83
N ALA A 36 2.46 -30.32 -25.91
CA ALA A 36 3.63 -30.02 -26.76
C ALA A 36 4.13 -28.63 -26.31
N ALA A 37 5.22 -28.44 -25.55
CA ALA A 37 6.62 -28.79 -25.80
C ALA A 37 7.13 -28.25 -27.15
N ALA A 38 7.71 -27.04 -27.14
CA ALA A 38 8.73 -26.63 -28.11
C ALA A 38 9.47 -25.36 -27.63
N ALA A 39 10.70 -25.57 -27.17
CA ALA A 39 11.84 -24.66 -27.24
C ALA A 39 13.10 -25.56 -27.39
N PRO A 40 14.28 -25.09 -27.84
CA PRO A 40 14.69 -23.85 -28.51
C PRO A 40 15.48 -24.18 -29.82
N PRO A 41 16.32 -23.26 -30.37
CA PRO A 41 17.74 -23.44 -30.09
C PRO A 41 18.55 -22.15 -29.85
N ALA A 42 19.71 -22.38 -29.23
CA ALA A 42 20.74 -21.42 -28.82
C ALA A 42 21.81 -21.17 -29.91
N SER A 43 22.58 -20.09 -29.74
CA SER A 43 23.98 -19.90 -30.16
C SER A 43 24.54 -18.73 -29.31
N ALA A 44 25.46 -18.95 -28.36
CA ALA A 44 26.94 -18.97 -28.51
C ALA A 44 27.50 -17.54 -28.82
N THR A 45 28.56 -16.98 -28.23
CA THR A 45 29.74 -17.52 -27.50
C THR A 45 30.60 -16.35 -26.94
N ALA A 46 31.38 -16.63 -25.88
CA ALA A 46 32.72 -16.10 -25.52
C ALA A 46 32.88 -14.60 -25.13
N ALA A 47 33.82 -14.12 -24.28
CA ALA A 47 35.05 -14.62 -23.65
C ALA A 47 35.32 -13.73 -22.38
N ALA A 48 35.74 -14.24 -21.21
CA ALA A 48 37.10 -14.56 -20.73
C ALA A 48 37.83 -13.43 -19.94
N SER A 49 38.37 -13.84 -18.77
CA SER A 49 39.53 -13.29 -18.01
C SER A 49 39.33 -12.00 -17.19
N ALA A 50 39.89 -11.76 -16.00
CA ALA A 50 41.06 -12.34 -15.31
C ALA A 50 40.99 -12.20 -13.77
N LEU A 51 41.88 -12.94 -13.09
CA LEU A 51 42.17 -13.04 -11.66
C LEU A 51 43.11 -11.93 -11.11
N ALA A 52 43.25 -11.96 -9.77
CA ALA A 52 44.36 -11.45 -8.91
C ALA A 52 44.17 -10.01 -8.36
N SER A 53 44.61 -9.63 -7.16
CA SER A 53 45.14 -10.29 -5.95
C SER A 53 45.26 -9.21 -4.82
N SER A 54 45.46 -9.68 -3.59
CA SER A 54 45.83 -9.01 -2.33
C SER A 54 46.71 -7.75 -2.34
N GLY A 55 46.54 -6.94 -1.27
CA GLY A 55 47.55 -6.01 -0.71
C GLY A 55 46.91 -5.12 0.36
N ALA A 56 46.90 -5.51 1.64
CA ALA A 56 47.92 -5.21 2.66
C ALA A 56 47.92 -3.74 3.14
N ALA A 57 47.57 -3.57 4.43
CA ALA A 57 47.63 -2.33 5.19
C ALA A 57 49.08 -1.82 5.39
N PRO A 58 49.23 -0.56 5.81
CA PRO A 58 49.95 -0.36 7.08
C PRO A 58 49.34 0.73 7.98
N ALA A 59 49.46 0.48 9.29
CA ALA A 59 49.31 1.46 10.37
C ALA A 59 50.56 2.35 10.49
N PRO A 60 50.42 3.51 11.15
CA PRO A 60 51.39 3.85 12.20
C PRO A 60 50.73 4.46 13.46
N GLN A 61 51.27 4.09 14.63
CA GLN A 61 51.32 4.88 15.87
C GLN A 61 52.83 5.22 16.14
N PRO A 62 53.30 5.92 17.22
CA PRO A 62 52.60 6.47 18.38
C PRO A 62 53.16 7.83 18.96
N GLU A 63 52.51 8.32 20.03
CA GLU A 63 52.93 9.18 21.21
C GLU A 63 53.54 10.59 21.04
N ASP A 64 53.03 11.59 21.80
CA ASP A 64 53.69 12.10 23.03
C ASP A 64 52.77 13.09 23.81
N ALA A 65 53.13 13.41 25.05
CA ALA A 65 52.31 13.73 26.21
C ALA A 65 52.16 15.23 26.53
N GLY A 66 51.27 15.55 27.48
CA GLY A 66 51.32 16.83 28.20
C GLY A 66 50.02 17.27 28.89
N ALA A 67 49.81 16.84 30.14
CA ALA A 67 48.94 17.52 31.11
C ALA A 67 49.80 18.46 31.99
N PRO A 68 49.28 19.53 32.63
CA PRO A 68 48.51 19.37 33.89
C PRO A 68 47.40 20.42 34.17
N ALA A 69 46.50 20.10 35.12
CA ALA A 69 45.62 21.02 35.88
C ALA A 69 46.35 21.48 37.18
N PRO A 70 45.90 22.44 38.05
CA PRO A 70 44.57 22.54 38.74
C PRO A 70 44.21 24.03 39.15
N PRO A 71 43.52 24.41 40.28
CA PRO A 71 42.38 23.87 41.08
C PRO A 71 41.20 24.87 41.36
N LEU A 72 40.06 24.32 41.86
CA LEU A 72 39.15 24.67 43.01
C LEU A 72 38.92 26.17 43.39
N ASP A 73 37.77 26.70 43.82
CA ASP A 73 36.70 26.34 44.80
C ASP A 73 35.63 27.46 44.61
N GLY A 74 34.32 27.37 44.83
CA GLY A 74 33.56 26.88 45.99
C GLY A 74 32.46 27.94 46.27
N GLY A 75 31.21 27.52 46.55
CA GLY A 75 30.18 28.47 47.00
C GLY A 75 28.73 28.07 46.71
N ALA A 76 28.16 27.23 47.57
CA ALA A 76 26.73 26.98 47.65
C ALA A 76 25.96 28.15 48.29
N ARG A 77 24.72 28.43 47.85
CA ARG A 77 23.49 28.29 48.66
C ARG A 77 22.21 28.72 47.90
N ALA A 78 21.14 28.05 48.28
CA ALA A 78 19.81 27.96 47.69
C ALA A 78 18.89 29.17 47.95
N ALA A 79 17.87 29.35 47.09
CA ALA A 79 16.44 29.33 47.46
C ALA A 79 15.56 29.46 46.20
N ASP A 80 14.44 28.73 46.21
CA ASP A 80 13.17 28.84 45.46
C ASP A 80 12.98 29.99 44.46
N GLU A 81 12.44 29.70 43.27
CA GLU A 81 11.02 29.97 42.97
C GLU A 81 10.58 29.30 41.63
N ALA A 82 9.27 29.14 41.48
CA ALA A 82 8.59 28.17 40.65
C ALA A 82 8.37 28.54 39.16
N ALA A 83 8.00 27.49 38.41
CA ALA A 83 7.09 27.49 37.25
C ALA A 83 7.58 28.05 35.91
N ALA A 84 7.98 27.13 35.02
CA ALA A 84 7.41 26.97 33.66
C ALA A 84 8.12 25.79 32.97
N THR A 85 7.52 24.60 33.00
CA THR A 85 7.95 23.49 32.15
C THR A 85 7.46 23.78 30.73
N ASP A 86 8.33 24.33 29.89
CA ASP A 86 8.16 24.31 28.45
C ASP A 86 8.41 22.86 27.98
N GLY A 87 7.31 22.18 27.66
CA GLY A 87 7.31 20.78 27.26
C GLY A 87 7.89 20.63 25.86
N ALA A 88 9.21 20.45 25.76
CA ALA A 88 9.84 19.94 24.55
C ALA A 88 9.26 18.53 24.24
N PRO A 89 8.67 18.30 23.05
CA PRO A 89 8.14 17.00 22.70
C PRO A 89 9.29 15.99 22.43
N PRO A 90 9.10 14.70 22.72
CA PRO A 90 10.08 13.66 22.45
C PRO A 90 10.35 13.51 20.94
N PRO A 91 11.59 13.17 20.52
CA PRO A 91 11.89 12.95 19.11
C PRO A 91 11.24 11.64 18.66
N GLY A 92 10.27 11.72 17.75
CA GLY A 92 9.61 10.54 17.16
C GLY A 92 8.13 10.67 16.82
N ALA A 93 7.46 11.78 17.16
CA ALA A 93 6.10 12.01 16.70
C ALA A 93 6.09 12.46 15.22
N PRO A 94 5.26 11.88 14.34
CA PRO A 94 5.05 12.44 13.01
C PRO A 94 4.47 13.85 13.15
N PRO A 95 4.83 14.81 12.30
CA PRO A 95 4.27 16.15 12.38
C PRO A 95 2.75 16.06 12.24
N ALA A 96 2.03 16.56 13.24
CA ALA A 96 0.60 16.78 13.14
C ALA A 96 0.39 17.86 12.07
N ALA A 97 0.08 17.42 10.85
CA ALA A 97 -0.37 18.31 9.81
C ALA A 97 -1.71 18.91 10.28
N SER A 98 -1.69 20.17 10.71
CA SER A 98 -2.89 20.99 10.83
C SER A 98 -3.44 21.22 9.43
N ALA A 99 -4.09 20.19 8.87
CA ALA A 99 -4.86 20.31 7.66
C ALA A 99 -6.13 21.11 8.00
N ASP A 100 -6.28 22.26 7.35
CA ASP A 100 -7.51 23.04 7.35
C ASP A 100 -8.70 22.11 7.02
N THR A 101 -9.75 22.12 7.85
CA THR A 101 -10.96 21.29 7.67
C THR A 101 -11.55 21.43 6.27
N THR A 102 -11.35 22.58 5.61
CA THR A 102 -11.76 22.86 4.23
C THR A 102 -10.94 22.07 3.19
N ALA A 103 -9.65 21.86 3.46
CA ALA A 103 -8.76 21.05 2.63
C ALA A 103 -9.11 19.55 2.73
N ILE A 104 -9.58 19.09 3.90
CA ILE A 104 -10.14 17.74 4.12
C ILE A 104 -11.43 17.54 3.33
N ALA A 105 -12.32 18.53 3.32
CA ALA A 105 -13.58 18.45 2.58
C ALA A 105 -13.38 18.30 1.07
N THR A 106 -12.31 18.87 0.51
CA THR A 106 -12.12 18.91 -0.95
C THR A 106 -11.20 17.82 -1.48
N ASN A 107 -10.10 17.48 -0.79
CA ASN A 107 -9.12 16.43 -1.16
C ASN A 107 -8.69 16.42 -2.66
N LYS A 108 -8.70 17.58 -3.33
CA LYS A 108 -8.38 17.75 -4.76
C LYS A 108 -6.89 17.92 -5.05
N ILE A 109 -6.02 17.66 -4.08
CA ILE A 109 -4.58 17.77 -4.27
C ILE A 109 -4.11 16.50 -4.97
N LEU A 110 -3.70 16.61 -6.24
CA LEU A 110 -3.04 15.52 -6.95
C LEU A 110 -1.63 15.34 -6.36
N PRO A 111 -1.33 14.21 -5.70
CA PRO A 111 0.00 13.97 -5.18
C PRO A 111 1.02 13.84 -6.33
N PRO A 112 2.30 14.17 -6.10
CA PRO A 112 3.33 13.90 -7.07
C PRO A 112 3.39 12.39 -7.39
N LEU A 113 3.70 12.05 -8.64
CA LEU A 113 3.82 10.64 -9.07
C LEU A 113 5.07 9.96 -8.51
N GLU A 114 6.06 10.77 -8.13
CA GLU A 114 7.31 10.35 -7.51
C GLU A 114 7.65 11.30 -6.37
N SER A 115 8.00 10.77 -5.22
CA SER A 115 8.49 11.53 -4.06
C SER A 115 9.25 10.60 -3.14
N GLU A 116 10.18 11.13 -2.34
CA GLU A 116 10.93 10.32 -1.37
C GLU A 116 10.00 9.61 -0.38
N GLU A 117 8.93 10.28 0.04
CA GLU A 117 7.92 9.72 0.94
C GLU A 117 7.18 8.53 0.31
N LEU A 118 6.75 8.66 -0.95
CA LEU A 118 6.14 7.57 -1.71
C LEU A 118 7.11 6.40 -1.86
N THR A 119 8.36 6.66 -2.20
CA THR A 119 9.40 5.65 -2.34
C THR A 119 9.68 4.94 -1.01
N ALA A 120 9.69 5.65 0.11
CA ALA A 120 9.88 5.07 1.44
C ALA A 120 8.73 4.13 1.83
N ARG A 121 7.48 4.55 1.59
CA ARG A 121 6.28 3.72 1.82
C ARG A 121 6.26 2.47 0.95
N ALA A 122 6.63 2.61 -0.32
CA ALA A 122 6.73 1.49 -1.23
C ALA A 122 7.85 0.52 -0.84
N ARG A 123 8.99 1.01 -0.36
CA ARG A 123 10.05 0.18 0.20
C ARG A 123 9.57 -0.59 1.44
N ALA A 124 8.81 0.06 2.33
CA ALA A 124 8.22 -0.61 3.48
C ALA A 124 7.23 -1.72 3.09
N LEU A 125 6.45 -1.53 2.00
CA LEU A 125 5.65 -2.60 1.41
C LEU A 125 6.50 -3.75 0.86
N PHE A 126 7.59 -3.44 0.17
CA PHE A 126 8.52 -4.47 -0.30
C PHE A 126 9.08 -5.28 0.86
N ASP A 127 9.53 -4.62 1.93
CA ASP A 127 10.06 -5.27 3.13
C ASP A 127 8.98 -6.13 3.82
N ALA A 128 7.74 -5.64 3.91
CA ALA A 128 6.60 -6.39 4.42
C ALA A 128 6.36 -7.70 3.63
N ILE A 129 6.48 -7.64 2.30
CA ILE A 129 6.35 -8.82 1.45
C ILE A 129 7.54 -9.76 1.64
N VAL A 130 8.77 -9.26 1.62
CA VAL A 130 9.99 -10.09 1.76
C VAL A 130 10.03 -10.79 3.12
N LYS A 131 9.72 -10.07 4.20
CA LYS A 131 9.74 -10.59 5.58
C LYS A 131 8.45 -11.29 5.99
N ASN A 132 7.42 -11.27 5.15
CA ASN A 132 6.08 -11.78 5.47
C ASN A 132 5.45 -11.09 6.70
N GLU A 133 5.71 -9.79 6.87
CA GLU A 133 5.28 -8.97 8.00
C GLU A 133 4.41 -7.79 7.51
N PRO A 134 3.08 -7.97 7.38
CA PRO A 134 2.21 -6.94 6.81
C PRO A 134 2.24 -5.58 7.53
N ALA A 135 2.47 -5.59 8.84
CA ALA A 135 2.47 -4.39 9.68
C ALA A 135 3.54 -3.37 9.25
N LEU A 136 4.65 -3.80 8.65
CA LEU A 136 5.68 -2.89 8.14
C LEU A 136 5.14 -1.95 7.05
N ALA A 137 4.09 -2.36 6.35
CA ALA A 137 3.49 -1.61 5.27
C ALA A 137 2.22 -0.85 5.66
N ASP A 138 1.82 -0.89 6.94
CA ASP A 138 0.66 -0.16 7.45
C ASP A 138 0.71 1.35 7.15
N PRO A 139 1.88 2.02 7.19
CA PRO A 139 1.95 3.41 6.77
C PRO A 139 1.47 3.64 5.34
N PHE A 140 1.69 2.71 4.39
CA PHE A 140 1.27 2.87 3.00
C PHE A 140 -0.20 2.49 2.76
N TRP A 141 -0.80 1.74 3.68
CA TRP A 141 -2.22 1.41 3.64
C TRP A 141 -3.07 2.64 4.02
N PHE A 142 -4.24 2.77 3.39
CA PHE A 142 -5.10 3.92 3.64
C PHE A 142 -5.65 3.91 5.09
N PRO A 143 -5.40 4.96 5.90
CA PRO A 143 -5.70 4.92 7.32
C PRO A 143 -7.21 4.92 7.62
N LYS A 144 -7.57 4.32 8.76
CA LYS A 144 -8.97 4.14 9.19
C LYS A 144 -9.67 5.47 9.47
N GLU A 145 -8.97 6.40 10.10
CA GLU A 145 -9.50 7.68 10.54
C GLU A 145 -10.10 8.50 9.38
N PRO A 146 -9.41 8.71 8.23
CA PRO A 146 -10.03 9.36 7.08
C PRO A 146 -10.96 8.47 6.27
N PHE A 147 -10.89 7.14 6.39
CA PHE A 147 -11.80 6.23 5.70
C PHE A 147 -13.24 6.33 6.21
N ILE A 148 -13.42 6.50 7.52
CA ILE A 148 -14.75 6.59 8.16
C ILE A 148 -15.60 7.75 7.59
N PRO A 149 -15.12 9.00 7.56
CA PRO A 149 -15.87 10.11 6.96
C PRO A 149 -15.86 10.10 5.43
N LEU A 150 -14.91 9.39 4.79
CA LEU A 150 -14.85 9.26 3.33
C LEU A 150 -16.00 8.40 2.79
N LYS A 151 -16.34 7.29 3.45
CA LYS A 151 -17.26 6.28 2.92
C LYS A 151 -18.71 6.53 3.31
N ASP A 152 -19.63 6.26 2.37
CA ASP A 152 -21.07 6.37 2.58
C ASP A 152 -21.71 4.99 2.79
N VAL A 153 -21.26 4.27 3.81
CA VAL A 153 -21.74 2.92 4.15
C VAL A 153 -22.22 2.86 5.59
N LYS A 154 -23.07 1.88 5.92
CA LYS A 154 -23.70 1.73 7.25
C LYS A 154 -22.69 1.54 8.40
N ASP A 155 -21.56 0.89 8.14
CA ASP A 155 -20.49 0.66 9.12
C ASP A 155 -19.11 0.73 8.43
N PRO A 156 -18.57 1.94 8.23
CA PRO A 156 -17.31 2.12 7.53
C PRO A 156 -16.12 1.61 8.37
N GLY A 157 -16.24 1.58 9.70
CA GLY A 157 -15.21 1.06 10.58
C GLY A 157 -14.98 -0.43 10.39
N LYS A 158 -16.06 -1.24 10.45
CA LYS A 158 -15.99 -2.68 10.19
C LYS A 158 -15.59 -2.98 8.75
N TYR A 159 -16.05 -2.17 7.81
CA TYR A 159 -15.68 -2.33 6.41
C TYR A 159 -14.17 -2.13 6.20
N TRP A 160 -13.60 -1.10 6.82
CA TRP A 160 -12.16 -0.88 6.82
C TRP A 160 -11.39 -2.08 7.42
N ASP A 161 -11.83 -2.60 8.56
CA ASP A 161 -11.17 -3.74 9.22
C ASP A 161 -11.12 -4.97 8.30
N ASN A 162 -12.20 -5.23 7.56
CA ASN A 162 -12.25 -6.33 6.59
C ASN A 162 -11.30 -6.09 5.41
N LEU A 163 -11.20 -4.85 4.92
CA LEU A 163 -10.28 -4.49 3.83
C LEU A 163 -8.82 -4.60 4.26
N HIS A 164 -8.48 -4.12 5.46
CA HIS A 164 -7.12 -4.23 6.01
C HIS A 164 -6.73 -5.69 6.28
N ALA A 165 -7.67 -6.51 6.79
CA ALA A 165 -7.45 -7.94 6.92
C ALA A 165 -7.22 -8.63 5.56
N ALA A 166 -7.94 -8.23 4.50
CA ALA A 166 -7.70 -8.72 3.15
C ALA A 166 -6.33 -8.30 2.63
N TYR A 167 -5.94 -7.03 2.84
CA TYR A 167 -4.62 -6.51 2.52
C TYR A 167 -3.49 -7.30 3.18
N ALA A 168 -3.59 -7.57 4.48
CA ALA A 168 -2.60 -8.37 5.20
C ALA A 168 -2.50 -9.80 4.64
N ASN A 169 -3.63 -10.39 4.20
CA ASN A 169 -3.63 -11.68 3.54
C ASN A 169 -3.00 -11.63 2.14
N ASP A 170 -3.18 -10.53 1.40
CA ASP A 170 -2.56 -10.31 0.10
C ASP A 170 -1.04 -10.18 0.22
N VAL A 171 -0.52 -9.45 1.21
CA VAL A 171 0.93 -9.38 1.50
C VAL A 171 1.49 -10.79 1.71
N LYS A 172 0.84 -11.58 2.58
CA LYS A 172 1.24 -12.97 2.84
C LYS A 172 1.13 -13.84 1.59
N ALA A 173 0.10 -13.64 0.77
CA ALA A 173 -0.07 -14.37 -0.49
C ALA A 173 1.00 -14.02 -1.50
N MET A 174 1.41 -12.76 -1.59
CA MET A 174 2.51 -12.30 -2.43
C MET A 174 3.84 -12.88 -1.97
N HIS A 175 4.12 -12.91 -0.66
CA HIS A 175 5.30 -13.58 -0.11
C HIS A 175 5.38 -15.04 -0.57
N ARG A 176 4.27 -15.78 -0.46
CA ARG A 176 4.18 -17.20 -0.86
C ARG A 176 4.29 -17.46 -2.36
N LYS A 177 4.24 -16.45 -3.23
CA LYS A 177 4.45 -16.64 -4.68
C LYS A 177 5.87 -17.12 -5.01
N ARG A 178 6.80 -16.98 -4.08
CA ARG A 178 8.19 -17.41 -4.23
C ARG A 178 8.58 -18.34 -3.08
N LYS A 179 9.52 -19.23 -3.36
CA LYS A 179 10.10 -20.12 -2.34
C LYS A 179 11.10 -19.40 -1.43
N SER A 180 11.81 -18.43 -1.97
CA SER A 180 12.76 -17.57 -1.25
C SER A 180 12.73 -16.16 -1.84
N TRP A 181 13.02 -15.18 -0.98
CA TRP A 181 13.23 -13.76 -1.31
C TRP A 181 14.68 -13.33 -1.05
N GLU A 182 15.58 -14.27 -0.82
CA GLU A 182 17.01 -13.99 -0.70
C GLU A 182 17.53 -13.34 -1.99
N GLY A 183 18.40 -12.32 -1.85
CA GLY A 183 18.89 -11.53 -2.98
C GLY A 183 17.85 -10.57 -3.58
N ALA A 184 16.64 -10.46 -3.02
CA ALA A 184 15.64 -9.51 -3.49
C ALA A 184 15.98 -8.08 -3.03
N ARG A 185 15.99 -7.13 -3.97
CA ARG A 185 16.32 -5.72 -3.72
C ARG A 185 15.26 -4.80 -4.29
N PHE A 186 14.74 -3.89 -3.46
CA PHE A 186 13.84 -2.84 -3.92
C PHE A 186 14.53 -1.91 -4.92
N VAL A 187 13.86 -1.62 -6.04
CA VAL A 187 14.37 -0.73 -7.11
C VAL A 187 13.58 0.58 -7.15
N GLY A 188 12.25 0.52 -7.08
CA GLY A 188 11.43 1.71 -7.21
C GLY A 188 9.95 1.42 -7.23
N PHE A 189 9.15 2.47 -7.39
CA PHE A 189 7.71 2.39 -7.40
C PHE A 189 7.10 3.31 -8.45
N GLU A 190 6.14 2.78 -9.20
CA GLU A 190 5.34 3.56 -10.15
C GLU A 190 3.88 3.52 -9.73
N VAL A 191 3.20 4.67 -9.75
CA VAL A 191 1.78 4.81 -9.39
C VAL A 191 0.85 4.06 -10.36
N GLY A 192 1.34 3.68 -11.55
CA GLY A 192 0.63 2.85 -12.52
C GLY A 192 -0.10 3.68 -13.57
N SER A 193 -1.40 3.46 -13.71
CA SER A 193 -2.25 4.18 -14.67
C SER A 193 -2.23 5.70 -14.47
N ARG A 194 -2.67 6.45 -15.48
CA ARG A 194 -2.85 7.90 -15.33
C ARG A 194 -3.87 8.22 -14.23
N PRO A 195 -3.54 9.02 -13.21
CA PRO A 195 -4.48 9.36 -12.15
C PRO A 195 -5.76 9.98 -12.69
N LYS A 196 -6.90 9.48 -12.19
CA LYS A 196 -8.24 9.97 -12.52
C LYS A 196 -8.91 10.53 -11.28
N TRP A 197 -9.48 11.73 -11.39
CA TRP A 197 -10.34 12.29 -10.36
C TRP A 197 -11.64 11.49 -10.24
N VAL A 198 -11.98 11.14 -9.02
CA VAL A 198 -13.24 10.50 -8.61
C VAL A 198 -14.03 11.55 -7.85
N PRO A 199 -15.17 12.03 -8.38
CA PRO A 199 -15.98 13.01 -7.68
C PRO A 199 -16.68 12.39 -6.47
N PRO A 200 -17.08 13.21 -5.48
CA PRO A 200 -18.04 12.80 -4.45
C PRO A 200 -19.30 12.18 -5.07
N GLY A 201 -19.87 11.15 -4.42
CA GLY A 201 -21.03 10.39 -4.89
C GLY A 201 -20.67 9.15 -5.71
N ASP A 202 -19.51 9.13 -6.37
CA ASP A 202 -19.01 7.95 -7.05
C ASP A 202 -18.37 6.97 -6.05
N GLU A 203 -18.48 5.66 -6.35
CA GLU A 203 -17.90 4.58 -5.53
C GLU A 203 -18.34 4.61 -4.05
N VAL A 204 -19.53 5.16 -3.80
CA VAL A 204 -20.15 5.24 -2.47
C VAL A 204 -19.27 6.05 -1.50
N ASN A 205 -18.75 7.19 -1.98
CA ASN A 205 -17.90 8.10 -1.22
C ASN A 205 -18.55 9.48 -1.04
N LYS A 206 -18.31 10.10 0.11
CA LYS A 206 -18.70 11.48 0.43
C LYS A 206 -17.67 12.51 -0.03
N ILE A 207 -16.40 12.11 -0.16
CA ILE A 207 -15.28 12.99 -0.51
C ILE A 207 -14.59 12.41 -1.75
N GLY A 208 -14.17 13.28 -2.67
CA GLY A 208 -13.46 12.87 -3.88
C GLY A 208 -11.97 12.56 -3.63
N TYR A 209 -11.36 11.87 -4.58
CA TYR A 209 -9.92 11.59 -4.59
C TYR A 209 -9.41 11.32 -6.00
N TYR A 210 -8.11 11.41 -6.20
CA TYR A 210 -7.48 10.80 -7.37
C TYR A 210 -7.28 9.32 -7.13
N ARG A 211 -7.53 8.51 -8.17
CA ARG A 211 -7.28 7.08 -8.18
C ARG A 211 -6.33 6.71 -9.30
N SER A 212 -5.46 5.75 -9.03
CA SER A 212 -4.69 5.01 -10.02
C SER A 212 -4.83 3.50 -9.80
N PHE A 213 -4.68 2.73 -10.88
CA PHE A 213 -4.65 1.28 -10.90
C PHE A 213 -3.28 0.75 -11.33
N HIS A 214 -3.00 -0.50 -10.93
CA HIS A 214 -1.85 -1.29 -11.38
C HIS A 214 -0.51 -0.59 -11.18
N GLY A 215 -0.31 -0.05 -9.98
CA GLY A 215 1.00 0.44 -9.55
C GLY A 215 2.03 -0.68 -9.59
N LYS A 216 3.29 -0.34 -9.91
CA LYS A 216 4.37 -1.32 -10.06
C LYS A 216 5.39 -1.13 -8.96
N LEU A 217 5.44 -2.09 -8.05
CA LEU A 217 6.51 -2.22 -7.07
C LEU A 217 7.66 -2.99 -7.72
N LYS A 218 8.69 -2.26 -8.15
CA LYS A 218 9.83 -2.81 -8.89
C LYS A 218 10.92 -3.29 -7.94
N TYR A 219 11.43 -4.48 -8.22
CA TYR A 219 12.54 -5.07 -7.48
C TYR A 219 13.43 -5.88 -8.42
N GLU A 220 14.64 -6.16 -7.98
CA GLU A 220 15.54 -7.12 -8.58
C GLU A 220 15.61 -8.36 -7.72
N LEU A 221 15.76 -9.52 -8.36
CA LEU A 221 16.04 -10.78 -7.71
C LEU A 221 17.18 -11.45 -8.49
N ASP A 222 18.32 -11.68 -7.85
CA ASP A 222 19.51 -12.23 -8.51
C ASP A 222 19.91 -11.45 -9.78
N GLY A 223 19.81 -10.11 -9.71
CA GLY A 223 20.08 -9.20 -10.82
C GLY A 223 19.02 -9.17 -11.94
N LYS A 224 17.92 -9.92 -11.80
CA LYS A 224 16.83 -9.93 -12.78
C LYS A 224 15.70 -8.99 -12.34
N PRO A 225 15.24 -8.07 -13.20
CA PRO A 225 14.13 -7.19 -12.87
C PRO A 225 12.83 -7.98 -12.75
N ALA A 226 12.04 -7.65 -11.73
CA ALA A 226 10.72 -8.18 -11.48
C ALA A 226 9.82 -7.09 -10.88
N SER A 227 8.51 -7.35 -10.85
CA SER A 227 7.55 -6.40 -10.27
C SER A 227 6.43 -7.11 -9.55
N VAL A 228 5.91 -6.48 -8.50
CA VAL A 228 4.62 -6.80 -7.88
C VAL A 228 3.60 -5.76 -8.32
N ASP A 229 2.40 -6.22 -8.69
CA ASP A 229 1.27 -5.34 -9.00
C ASP A 229 0.60 -4.86 -7.72
N VAL A 230 0.32 -3.56 -7.65
CA VAL A 230 -0.48 -2.92 -6.61
C VAL A 230 -1.79 -2.47 -7.26
N HIS A 231 -2.88 -3.17 -6.93
CA HIS A 231 -4.11 -3.08 -7.69
C HIS A 231 -4.74 -1.68 -7.71
N THR A 232 -4.96 -1.07 -6.54
CA THR A 232 -5.62 0.24 -6.42
C THR A 232 -4.92 1.15 -5.41
N ILE A 233 -4.69 2.39 -5.82
CA ILE A 233 -4.09 3.45 -5.00
C ILE A 233 -4.94 4.71 -5.12
N ILE A 234 -5.18 5.39 -4.00
CA ILE A 234 -5.96 6.63 -3.94
C ILE A 234 -5.16 7.75 -3.29
N SER A 235 -5.52 8.99 -3.60
CA SER A 235 -4.94 10.17 -2.96
C SER A 235 -5.70 10.57 -1.71
N TRP A 236 -4.96 10.99 -0.69
CA TRP A 236 -5.50 11.70 0.46
C TRP A 236 -4.51 12.75 0.94
N GLN A 237 -4.96 14.01 1.03
CA GLN A 237 -4.14 15.14 1.48
C GLN A 237 -2.77 15.23 0.79
N GLY A 238 -2.75 15.07 -0.54
CA GLY A 238 -1.51 15.16 -1.32
C GLY A 238 -0.56 13.97 -1.17
N ARG A 239 -1.04 12.82 -0.65
CA ARG A 239 -0.27 11.58 -0.50
C ARG A 239 -0.99 10.40 -1.14
N TRP A 240 -0.24 9.40 -1.59
CA TRP A 240 -0.79 8.16 -2.15
C TRP A 240 -0.91 7.07 -1.08
N TYR A 241 -2.02 6.31 -1.15
CA TYR A 241 -2.31 5.21 -0.24
C TYR A 241 -2.91 4.02 -0.98
N ILE A 242 -2.57 2.81 -0.54
CA ILE A 242 -3.13 1.58 -1.06
C ILE A 242 -4.49 1.32 -0.43
N THR A 243 -5.48 0.94 -1.25
CA THR A 243 -6.78 0.42 -0.79
C THR A 243 -7.02 -1.02 -1.23
N HIS A 244 -6.34 -1.48 -2.28
CA HIS A 244 -6.37 -2.87 -2.72
C HIS A 244 -4.99 -3.26 -3.22
N LEU A 245 -4.43 -4.32 -2.63
CA LEU A 245 -3.13 -4.86 -3.04
C LEU A 245 -3.32 -5.97 -4.07
N GLY A 246 -4.20 -6.94 -3.82
CA GLY A 246 -4.65 -7.94 -4.79
C GLY A 246 -5.95 -7.56 -5.51
N ASP A 247 -6.35 -8.40 -6.46
CA ASP A 247 -7.61 -8.23 -7.19
C ASP A 247 -8.84 -8.32 -6.27
N PHE A 248 -9.90 -7.62 -6.68
CA PHE A 248 -11.21 -7.69 -6.04
C PHE A 248 -11.78 -9.12 -6.15
N LYS A 249 -11.62 -9.92 -5.10
CA LYS A 249 -12.38 -11.17 -4.96
C LYS A 249 -13.78 -10.82 -4.50
N LYS A 250 -14.76 -10.83 -5.42
CA LYS A 250 -16.17 -10.91 -5.04
C LYS A 250 -16.33 -12.19 -4.22
N ARG A 251 -16.61 -12.04 -2.93
CA ARG A 251 -17.05 -13.13 -2.06
C ARG A 251 -18.55 -13.29 -2.20
#